data_AF-K7KBQ3-F1
#
_entry.id   AF-K7KBQ3-F1
#
_cell.length_a   1.000
_cell.length_b   1.000
_cell.length_c   1.000
_cell.angle_alpha   90.00
_cell.angle_beta   90.00
_cell.angle_gamma   90.00
#
_symmetry.space_group_name_H-M   'P 1'
#
loop_
_entity.id
_entity.type
_entity.pdbx_description
1 polymer ?
#
loop_
_entity_poly.entity_id
_entity_poly.type
_entity_poly.pdbx_seq_one_letter_code
_entity_poly.pdbx_strand_id
1 'polypeptide(L)'
;MVMEVVLGEASEVKNVVEAIELVETGVAKFVFSSRGLSLKAMDSRECAMMEILIPSDAFAHYRCDNVFSVGLSLDQMLQLLHRAHDSDIVSLTALEGQDHVTFTFQCPSNLSFSDHRMNLMMDIDNGPLLDIHEDAEYHAIVELPSPVFTTICCHIDSLSNIRILLSCWSPLEILVSACTCLVEAL
;
A
#
# COMPACT_ATOMS: atom_id res chain seq x y z
N MET A 1 -23.75 2.48 -8.93
CA MET A 1 -22.28 2.42 -8.99
C MET A 1 -21.79 3.20 -7.78
N VAL A 2 -21.01 2.57 -6.91
CA VAL A 2 -20.60 3.16 -5.63
C VAL A 2 -19.20 3.76 -5.75
N MET A 3 -18.33 3.11 -6.53
CA MET A 3 -16.93 3.49 -6.70
C MET A 3 -16.44 3.04 -8.09
N GLU A 4 -15.67 3.88 -8.76
CA GLU A 4 -14.94 3.58 -9.99
C GLU A 4 -13.59 4.32 -9.96
N VAL A 5 -12.49 3.61 -10.21
CA VAL A 5 -11.14 4.18 -10.23
C VAL A 5 -10.27 3.50 -11.27
N VAL A 6 -9.43 4.28 -11.95
CA VAL A 6 -8.32 3.77 -12.76
C VAL A 6 -7.06 3.82 -11.90
N LEU A 7 -6.54 2.64 -11.54
CA LEU A 7 -5.40 2.51 -10.62
C LEU A 7 -4.07 2.84 -11.30
N GLY A 8 -3.91 2.51 -12.58
CA GLY A 8 -2.65 2.71 -13.32
C GLY A 8 -2.26 1.48 -14.12
N GLU A 9 -0.96 1.36 -14.44
CA GLU A 9 -0.42 0.19 -15.12
C GLU A 9 -0.38 -1.03 -14.19
N ALA A 10 -0.66 -2.22 -14.74
CA ALA A 10 -0.73 -3.45 -13.95
C ALA A 10 0.59 -3.76 -13.23
N SER A 11 1.74 -3.44 -13.83
CA SER A 11 3.05 -3.59 -13.18
C SER A 11 3.18 -2.75 -11.91
N GLU A 12 2.74 -1.50 -11.95
CA GLU A 12 2.75 -0.59 -10.79
C GLU A 12 1.81 -1.08 -9.69
N VAL A 13 0.60 -1.50 -10.08
CA VAL A 13 -0.40 -2.02 -9.13
C VAL A 13 0.10 -3.32 -8.48
N LYS A 14 0.75 -4.22 -9.23
CA LYS A 14 1.39 -5.43 -8.68
C LYS A 14 2.44 -5.06 -7.63
N ASN A 15 3.36 -4.16 -7.96
CA ASN A 15 4.42 -3.73 -7.05
C ASN A 15 3.85 -3.15 -5.74
N VAL A 16 2.77 -2.37 -5.82
CA VAL A 16 2.11 -1.80 -4.63
C VAL A 16 1.47 -2.90 -3.77
N VAL A 17 0.78 -3.86 -4.39
CA VAL A 17 0.14 -4.96 -3.64
C VAL A 17 1.18 -5.88 -3.01
N GLU A 18 2.28 -6.19 -3.71
CA GLU A 18 3.41 -6.95 -3.18
C GLU A 18 4.05 -6.22 -1.98
N ALA A 19 4.21 -4.90 -2.06
CA ALA A 19 4.72 -4.12 -0.93
C ALA A 19 3.77 -4.12 0.27
N ILE A 20 2.45 -4.12 0.04
CA ILE A 20 1.45 -4.22 1.12
C ILE A 20 1.54 -5.59 1.81
N GLU A 21 1.73 -6.67 1.06
CA GLU A 21 1.83 -8.05 1.58
C GLU A 21 3.04 -8.26 2.51
N LEU A 22 4.10 -7.44 2.38
CA LEU A 22 5.23 -7.47 3.30
C LEU A 22 4.87 -7.03 4.73
N VAL A 23 3.81 -6.23 4.88
CA VAL A 23 3.38 -5.69 6.18
C VAL A 23 2.10 -6.40 6.64
N GLU A 24 1.06 -6.42 5.81
CA GLU A 24 -0.22 -7.04 6.12
C GLU A 24 -0.31 -8.43 5.49
N THR A 25 -0.50 -9.47 6.30
CA THR A 25 -0.65 -10.82 5.76
C THR A 25 -2.12 -11.19 5.62
N GLY A 26 -2.53 -11.53 4.40
CA GLY A 26 -3.84 -12.12 4.14
C GLY A 26 -4.83 -11.13 3.54
N VAL A 27 -5.43 -10.25 4.34
CA VAL A 27 -6.54 -9.40 3.91
C VAL A 27 -6.31 -7.95 4.32
N ALA A 28 -6.28 -7.04 3.35
CA ALA A 28 -6.11 -5.62 3.61
C ALA A 28 -7.43 -4.86 3.44
N LYS A 29 -7.61 -3.82 4.27
CA LYS A 29 -8.76 -2.92 4.23
C LYS A 29 -8.44 -1.70 3.38
N PHE A 30 -9.11 -1.59 2.24
CA PHE A 30 -9.04 -0.43 1.35
C PHE A 30 -10.22 0.49 1.62
N VAL A 31 -9.96 1.76 1.87
CA VAL A 31 -10.97 2.78 2.12
C VAL A 31 -10.94 3.82 1.01
N PHE A 32 -11.99 3.85 0.20
CA PHE A 32 -12.22 4.82 -0.86
C PHE A 32 -13.13 5.92 -0.33
N SER A 33 -12.80 7.17 -0.60
CA SER A 33 -13.55 8.34 -0.17
C SER A 33 -13.47 9.43 -1.22
N SER A 34 -14.24 10.51 -1.07
CA SER A 34 -14.11 11.67 -1.95
C SER A 34 -12.72 12.31 -1.96
N ARG A 35 -11.86 12.02 -0.97
CA ARG A 35 -10.47 12.51 -0.89
C ARG A 35 -9.47 11.61 -1.63
N GLY A 36 -9.84 10.36 -1.92
CA GLY A 36 -8.94 9.38 -2.52
C GLY A 36 -8.97 8.02 -1.83
N LEU A 37 -7.94 7.22 -2.11
CA LEU A 37 -7.72 5.88 -1.58
C LEU A 37 -6.83 5.94 -0.35
N SER A 38 -7.22 5.24 0.72
CA SER A 38 -6.41 5.08 1.92
C SER A 38 -6.38 3.63 2.40
N LEU A 39 -5.26 3.25 3.00
CA LEU A 39 -5.03 1.95 3.63
C LEU A 39 -4.11 2.14 4.83
N LYS A 40 -4.45 1.49 5.93
CA LYS A 40 -3.61 1.41 7.12
C LYS A 40 -3.50 -0.06 7.53
N ALA A 41 -2.27 -0.49 7.79
CA ALA A 41 -1.93 -1.85 8.16
C ALA A 41 -0.83 -1.88 9.22
N MET A 42 -0.81 -2.90 10.06
CA MET A 42 0.28 -3.18 10.99
C MET A 42 0.86 -4.54 10.70
N ASP A 43 2.15 -4.72 10.96
CA ASP A 43 2.75 -6.04 10.89
C ASP A 43 2.19 -6.96 11.98
N SER A 44 2.34 -8.27 11.79
CA SER A 44 1.86 -9.28 12.76
C SER A 44 2.41 -9.13 14.18
N ARG A 45 3.50 -8.37 14.39
CA ARG A 45 4.10 -8.09 15.70
C ARG A 45 3.69 -6.74 16.27
N GLU A 46 2.87 -5.95 15.57
CA GLU A 46 2.43 -4.60 15.95
C GLU A 46 3.62 -3.64 16.24
N CYS A 47 4.73 -3.86 15.55
CA CYS A 47 6.01 -3.16 15.71
C CYS A 47 6.27 -2.16 14.56
N ALA A 48 5.61 -2.34 13.42
CA ALA A 48 5.70 -1.52 12.24
C ALA A 48 4.29 -1.25 11.69
N MET A 49 4.03 -0.01 11.28
CA MET A 49 2.76 0.40 10.70
C MET A 49 3.01 1.02 9.33
N MET A 50 2.14 0.70 8.39
CA MET A 50 2.12 1.28 7.04
C MET A 50 0.83 2.10 6.88
N GLU A 51 0.96 3.32 6.38
CA GLU A 51 -0.14 4.16 5.95
C GLU A 51 0.08 4.55 4.49
N ILE A 52 -0.91 4.25 3.65
CA ILE A 52 -0.96 4.65 2.24
C ILE A 52 -2.11 5.63 2.09
N LEU A 53 -1.82 6.78 1.48
CA LEU A 53 -2.82 7.77 1.09
C LEU A 53 -2.52 8.21 -0.35
N ILE A 54 -3.42 7.91 -1.26
CA ILE A 54 -3.35 8.36 -2.66
C ILE A 54 -4.53 9.32 -2.90
N PRO A 55 -4.25 10.63 -3.04
CA PRO A 55 -5.26 11.63 -3.34
C PRO A 55 -6.05 11.31 -4.61
N SER A 56 -7.33 11.69 -4.65
CA SER A 56 -8.21 11.41 -5.80
C SER A 56 -7.71 12.01 -7.12
N ASP A 57 -7.00 13.13 -7.07
CA ASP A 57 -6.43 13.84 -8.22
C ASP A 57 -5.15 13.19 -8.78
N ALA A 58 -4.56 12.23 -8.05
CA ALA A 58 -3.43 11.43 -8.54
C ALA A 58 -3.87 10.36 -9.56
N PHE A 59 -5.16 10.02 -9.61
CA PHE A 59 -5.70 9.01 -10.53
C PHE A 59 -6.17 9.64 -11.84
N ALA A 60 -6.00 8.91 -12.94
CA ALA A 60 -6.51 9.33 -14.26
C ALA A 60 -8.05 9.45 -14.28
N HIS A 61 -8.72 8.59 -13.52
CA HIS A 61 -10.15 8.66 -13.26
C HIS A 61 -10.44 8.18 -11.84
N TYR A 62 -11.22 8.96 -11.10
CA TYR A 62 -11.65 8.62 -9.75
C TYR A 62 -13.07 9.14 -9.51
N ARG A 63 -13.97 8.24 -9.13
CA ARG A 63 -15.31 8.58 -8.67
C ARG A 63 -15.68 7.70 -7.49
N CYS A 64 -16.01 8.34 -6.38
CA CYS A 64 -16.49 7.67 -5.17
C CYS A 64 -17.60 8.52 -4.57
N ASP A 65 -18.86 8.06 -4.71
CA ASP A 65 -20.03 8.86 -4.36
C ASP A 65 -20.24 8.89 -2.82
N ASN A 66 -19.89 7.81 -2.13
CA ASN A 66 -19.91 7.66 -0.68
C ASN A 66 -18.68 6.90 -0.21
N VAL A 67 -18.28 7.07 1.05
CA VAL A 67 -17.17 6.29 1.63
C VAL A 67 -17.44 4.79 1.45
N PHE A 68 -16.56 4.12 0.74
CA PHE A 68 -16.62 2.70 0.44
C PHE A 68 -15.40 2.03 1.03
N SER A 69 -15.62 1.22 2.06
CA SER A 69 -14.57 0.43 2.71
C SER A 69 -14.74 -1.03 2.33
N VAL A 70 -13.65 -1.67 1.95
CA VAL A 70 -13.68 -3.04 1.46
C VAL A 70 -12.46 -3.83 1.91
N GLY A 71 -12.70 -5.07 2.30
CA GLY A 71 -11.66 -6.03 2.56
C GLY A 71 -11.32 -6.87 1.35
N LEU A 72 -10.05 -6.87 0.93
CA LEU A 72 -9.57 -7.65 -0.21
C LEU A 72 -8.41 -8.55 0.20
N SER A 73 -8.48 -9.83 -0.19
CA SER A 73 -7.38 -10.77 0.00
C SER A 73 -6.20 -10.40 -0.91
N LEU A 74 -5.03 -10.15 -0.34
CA LEU A 74 -3.85 -9.74 -1.10
C LEU A 74 -3.39 -10.86 -2.06
N ASP A 75 -3.37 -12.10 -1.60
CA ASP A 75 -3.05 -13.28 -2.44
C ASP A 75 -3.98 -13.40 -3.65
N GLN A 76 -5.30 -13.29 -3.45
CA GLN A 76 -6.25 -13.34 -4.56
C GLN A 76 -6.10 -12.16 -5.52
N MET A 77 -5.78 -10.98 -4.99
CA MET A 77 -5.55 -9.77 -5.80
C MET A 77 -4.30 -9.94 -6.67
N LEU A 78 -3.20 -10.44 -6.12
CA LEU A 78 -1.98 -10.74 -6.88
C LEU A 78 -2.21 -11.82 -7.94
N GLN A 79 -2.87 -12.92 -7.58
CA GLN A 79 -3.23 -13.97 -8.54
C GLN A 79 -4.09 -13.45 -9.70
N LEU A 80 -4.98 -12.49 -9.43
CA LEU A 80 -5.75 -11.81 -10.47
C LEU A 80 -4.89 -10.91 -11.33
N LEU A 81 -4.07 -10.05 -10.71
CA LEU A 81 -3.19 -9.12 -11.41
C LEU A 81 -2.15 -9.84 -12.28
N HIS A 82 -1.66 -11.02 -11.89
CA HIS A 82 -0.75 -11.83 -12.72
C HIS A 82 -1.38 -12.30 -14.04
N ARG A 83 -2.71 -12.22 -14.20
CA ARG A 83 -3.38 -12.52 -15.48
C ARG A 83 -3.35 -11.34 -16.45
N ALA A 84 -3.06 -10.14 -15.96
CA ALA A 84 -2.91 -8.92 -16.78
C ALA A 84 -1.48 -8.79 -17.31
N HIS A 85 -1.35 -8.25 -18.53
CA HIS A 85 -0.05 -7.84 -19.05
C HIS A 85 0.46 -6.62 -18.26
N ASP A 86 1.77 -6.47 -18.11
CA ASP A 86 2.38 -5.43 -17.27
C ASP A 86 2.03 -3.99 -17.67
N SER A 87 1.71 -3.79 -18.95
CA SER A 87 1.28 -2.52 -19.53
C SER A 87 -0.24 -2.34 -19.60
N ASP A 88 -1.02 -3.29 -19.12
CA ASP A 88 -2.49 -3.15 -19.12
C ASP A 88 -2.89 -2.12 -18.07
N ILE A 89 -3.89 -1.30 -18.40
CA ILE A 89 -4.47 -0.35 -17.46
C ILE A 89 -5.47 -1.09 -16.59
N VAL A 90 -5.27 -1.03 -15.28
CA VAL A 90 -6.13 -1.67 -14.29
C VAL A 90 -7.13 -0.64 -13.76
N SER A 91 -8.40 -1.01 -13.78
CA SER A 91 -9.47 -0.25 -13.13
C SER A 91 -10.26 -1.13 -12.18
N LEU A 92 -10.83 -0.51 -11.15
CA LEU A 92 -11.66 -1.14 -10.16
C LEU A 92 -13.04 -0.49 -10.18
N THR A 93 -14.09 -1.32 -10.20
CA THR A 93 -15.47 -0.86 -10.12
C THR A 93 -16.22 -1.64 -9.04
N ALA A 94 -16.94 -0.91 -8.18
CA ALA A 94 -17.86 -1.45 -7.19
C ALA A 94 -19.29 -0.96 -7.47
N LEU A 95 -20.23 -1.90 -7.55
CA LEU A 95 -21.64 -1.63 -7.75
C LEU A 95 -22.41 -1.76 -6.44
N GLU A 96 -23.50 -1.01 -6.31
CA GLU A 96 -24.30 -1.00 -5.10
C GLU A 96 -25.05 -2.32 -4.96
N GLY A 97 -25.03 -2.91 -3.75
CA GLY A 97 -25.66 -4.19 -3.47
C GLY A 97 -24.92 -5.41 -4.01
N GLN A 98 -23.69 -5.26 -4.52
CA GLN A 98 -22.85 -6.38 -4.94
C GLN A 98 -21.82 -6.74 -3.86
N ASP A 99 -21.57 -8.03 -3.73
CA ASP A 99 -20.63 -8.66 -2.80
C ASP A 99 -19.24 -8.88 -3.41
N HIS A 100 -18.94 -8.19 -4.51
CA HIS A 100 -17.67 -8.26 -5.20
C HIS A 100 -17.29 -6.91 -5.82
N VAL A 101 -15.98 -6.71 -6.01
CA VAL A 101 -15.42 -5.69 -6.88
C VAL A 101 -15.04 -6.29 -8.22
N THR A 102 -15.14 -5.50 -9.28
CA THR A 102 -14.74 -5.90 -10.63
C THR A 102 -13.43 -5.21 -10.99
N PHE A 103 -12.41 -6.01 -11.30
CA PHE A 103 -11.16 -5.59 -11.91
C PHE A 103 -11.31 -5.65 -13.43
N THR A 104 -11.10 -4.53 -14.10
CA THR A 104 -11.08 -4.46 -15.56
C THR A 104 -9.67 -4.17 -16.02
N PHE A 105 -9.10 -5.08 -16.81
CA PHE A 105 -7.78 -4.91 -17.44
C PHE A 105 -7.99 -4.47 -18.88
N GLN A 106 -7.52 -3.29 -19.20
CA GLN A 106 -7.63 -2.70 -20.53
C GLN A 106 -6.26 -2.64 -21.19
N CYS A 107 -6.10 -3.33 -22.31
CA CYS A 107 -4.86 -3.28 -23.06
C CYS A 107 -4.81 -2.00 -23.93
N PRO A 108 -3.80 -1.13 -23.78
CA PRO A 108 -3.70 0.11 -24.56
C PRO A 108 -3.54 -0.10 -26.06
N SER A 109 -2.96 -1.25 -26.46
CA SER A 109 -2.53 -1.50 -27.84
C SER A 109 -3.67 -1.91 -28.78
N ASN A 110 -4.58 -2.76 -28.30
CA ASN A 110 -5.67 -3.34 -29.08
C ASN A 110 -7.06 -2.96 -28.54
N LEU A 111 -7.12 -2.16 -27.46
CA LEU A 111 -8.34 -1.74 -26.76
C LEU A 111 -9.22 -2.90 -26.27
N SER A 112 -8.66 -4.11 -26.15
CA SER A 112 -9.37 -5.23 -25.53
C SER A 112 -9.46 -5.00 -24.03
N PHE A 113 -10.61 -5.36 -23.45
CA PHE A 113 -10.81 -5.34 -22.00
C PHE A 113 -11.18 -6.74 -21.50
N SER A 114 -10.79 -7.03 -20.25
CA SER A 114 -11.17 -8.26 -19.57
C SER A 114 -11.61 -7.97 -18.14
N ASP A 115 -12.80 -8.45 -17.79
CA ASP A 115 -13.42 -8.21 -16.50
C ASP A 115 -13.26 -9.42 -15.59
N HIS A 116 -12.85 -9.18 -14.36
CA HIS A 116 -12.61 -10.20 -13.37
C HIS A 116 -13.23 -9.79 -12.04
N ARG A 117 -13.98 -10.71 -11.42
CA ARG A 117 -14.68 -10.43 -10.16
C ARG A 117 -13.89 -10.99 -8.98
N MET A 118 -13.84 -10.21 -7.91
CA MET A 118 -13.22 -10.57 -6.65
C MET A 118 -14.18 -10.30 -5.50
N ASN A 119 -14.46 -11.32 -4.71
CA ASN A 119 -15.43 -11.22 -3.62
C ASN A 119 -14.90 -10.36 -2.46
N LEU A 120 -15.80 -9.61 -1.84
CA LEU A 120 -15.48 -8.76 -0.71
C LEU A 120 -15.44 -9.57 0.58
N MET A 121 -14.48 -9.26 1.44
CA MET A 121 -14.46 -9.75 2.81
C MET A 121 -15.04 -8.66 3.72
N MET A 122 -16.17 -8.97 4.38
CA MET A 122 -16.95 -7.98 5.15
C MET A 122 -16.52 -7.84 6.63
N ASP A 123 -15.74 -8.79 7.16
CA ASP A 123 -15.33 -8.79 8.57
C ASP A 123 -13.81 -8.62 8.71
N ILE A 124 -13.28 -7.45 8.33
CA ILE A 124 -11.90 -7.10 8.68
C ILE A 124 -11.89 -6.15 9.87
N ASP A 125 -11.43 -6.68 10.99
CA ASP A 125 -11.05 -5.89 12.15
C ASP A 125 -9.54 -5.65 12.10
N ASN A 126 -9.12 -4.43 11.71
CA ASN A 126 -7.70 -4.04 11.69
C ASN A 126 -7.16 -3.75 13.10
N GLY A 127 -7.92 -4.05 14.15
CA GLY A 127 -7.57 -3.67 15.51
C GLY A 127 -7.52 -2.15 15.70
N PRO A 128 -6.99 -1.67 16.84
CA PRO A 128 -6.81 -0.25 17.09
C PRO A 128 -5.63 0.31 16.27
N LEU A 129 -5.91 0.74 15.05
CA LEU A 129 -4.94 1.49 14.25
C LEU A 129 -4.68 2.86 14.91
N LEU A 130 -3.40 3.20 15.08
CA LEU A 130 -2.98 4.47 15.65
C LEU A 130 -3.11 5.58 14.59
N ASP A 131 -3.59 6.74 15.01
CA ASP A 131 -3.53 7.93 14.18
C ASP A 131 -2.14 8.55 14.29
N ILE A 132 -1.52 8.81 13.13
CA ILE A 132 -0.28 9.55 13.06
C ILE A 132 -0.60 11.02 13.35
N HIS A 133 0.00 11.59 14.40
CA HIS A 133 -0.15 12.99 14.73
C HIS A 133 0.61 13.86 13.72
N GLU A 134 -0.10 14.71 12.98
CA GLU A 134 0.48 15.65 12.01
C GLU A 134 1.42 16.68 12.67
N ASP A 135 1.25 16.94 13.97
CA ASP A 135 2.05 17.90 14.74
C ASP A 135 3.33 17.29 15.37
N ALA A 136 3.75 16.10 14.93
CA ALA A 136 4.95 15.46 15.45
C ALA A 136 6.22 16.19 14.97
N GLU A 137 6.98 16.77 15.90
CA GLU A 137 8.29 17.34 15.61
C GLU A 137 9.36 16.25 15.52
N TYR A 138 9.96 16.09 14.34
CA TYR A 138 11.08 15.17 14.11
C TYR A 138 12.42 15.87 14.35
N HIS A 139 13.32 15.22 15.10
CA HIS A 139 14.66 15.76 15.39
C HIS A 139 15.59 15.82 14.16
N ALA A 140 15.37 14.94 13.18
CA ALA A 140 16.14 14.89 11.95
C ALA A 140 15.29 14.30 10.83
N ILE A 141 15.46 14.81 9.62
CA ILE A 141 14.86 14.30 8.38
C ILE A 141 16.02 14.03 7.41
N VAL A 142 16.10 12.82 6.88
CA VAL A 142 17.16 12.41 5.95
C VAL A 142 16.49 12.01 4.63
N GLU A 143 16.84 12.72 3.57
CA GLU A 143 16.42 12.38 2.21
C GLU A 143 17.54 11.64 1.49
N LEU A 144 17.21 10.49 0.91
CA LEU A 144 18.14 9.70 0.11
C LEU A 144 17.42 9.00 -1.05
N PRO A 145 18.12 8.74 -2.18
CA PRO A 145 17.56 7.95 -3.26
C PRO A 145 17.21 6.53 -2.77
N SER A 146 16.00 6.05 -3.11
CA SER A 146 15.56 4.71 -2.69
C SER A 146 16.52 3.57 -3.08
N PRO A 147 17.20 3.56 -4.25
CA PRO A 147 18.13 2.46 -4.57
C PRO A 147 19.35 2.44 -3.63
N VAL A 148 19.77 3.60 -3.14
CA VAL A 148 20.86 3.71 -2.16
C VAL A 148 20.40 3.15 -0.82
N PHE A 149 19.19 3.51 -0.38
CA PHE A 149 18.62 2.97 0.86
C PHE A 149 18.49 1.44 0.81
N THR A 150 17.91 0.90 -0.27
CA THR A 150 17.79 -0.55 -0.47
C THR A 150 19.16 -1.24 -0.41
N THR A 151 20.18 -0.68 -1.08
CA THR A 151 21.54 -1.24 -1.05
C THR A 151 22.11 -1.26 0.37
N ILE A 152 21.89 -0.18 1.15
CA ILE A 152 22.31 -0.12 2.56
C ILE A 152 21.61 -1.22 3.37
N CYS A 153 20.29 -1.35 3.25
CA CYS A 153 19.51 -2.38 3.95
C CYS A 153 20.00 -3.79 3.60
N CYS A 154 20.18 -4.12 2.33
CA CYS A 154 20.67 -5.43 1.89
C CYS A 154 22.09 -5.73 2.41
N HIS A 155 22.98 -4.73 2.42
CA HIS A 155 24.31 -4.92 2.99
C HIS A 155 24.26 -5.21 4.49
N ILE A 156 23.36 -4.54 5.23
CA ILE A 156 23.25 -4.74 6.67
C ILE A 156 22.63 -6.10 7.00
N ASP A 157 21.59 -6.51 6.28
CA ASP A 157 20.95 -7.82 6.45
C ASP A 157 21.96 -8.98 6.28
N SER A 158 22.88 -8.86 5.33
CA SER A 158 23.95 -9.85 5.11
C SER A 158 24.87 -10.07 6.32
N LEU A 159 24.88 -9.15 7.29
CA LEU A 159 25.71 -9.22 8.49
C LEU A 159 25.03 -9.92 9.69
N SER A 160 23.84 -10.51 9.51
CA SER A 160 22.98 -11.16 10.53
C SER A 160 22.23 -10.18 11.46
N ASN A 161 21.39 -10.71 12.38
CA ASN A 161 20.51 -9.98 13.32
C ASN A 161 21.27 -9.03 14.27
N ILE A 162 21.80 -7.94 13.74
CA ILE A 162 22.50 -6.89 14.47
C ILE A 162 21.53 -5.72 14.65
N ARG A 163 21.49 -5.16 15.86
CA ARG A 163 20.73 -3.93 16.12
C ARG A 163 21.33 -2.79 15.31
N ILE A 164 20.51 -2.14 14.49
CA ILE A 164 20.92 -0.96 13.73
C ILE A 164 20.75 0.28 14.61
N LEU A 165 21.83 1.03 14.79
CA LEU A 165 21.79 2.36 15.39
C LEU A 165 21.89 3.40 14.28
N LEU A 166 20.77 4.06 13.98
CA LEU A 166 20.78 5.25 13.12
C LEU A 166 21.14 6.47 13.98
N SER A 167 22.23 7.14 13.64
CA SER A 167 22.64 8.39 14.30
C SER A 167 22.80 9.50 13.27
N CYS A 168 22.07 10.60 13.47
CA CYS A 168 22.23 11.81 12.68
C CYS A 168 23.07 12.79 13.51
N TRP A 169 24.24 13.16 13.00
CA TRP A 169 25.11 14.13 13.66
C TRP A 169 24.99 15.47 12.95
N SER A 170 24.26 16.39 13.57
CA SER A 170 24.51 17.82 13.36
C SER A 170 25.65 18.24 14.30
N PRO A 171 26.46 19.26 13.99
CA PRO A 171 27.52 19.72 14.90
C PRO A 171 27.01 20.32 16.23
N LEU A 172 25.70 20.37 16.47
CA LEU A 172 25.07 20.95 17.66
C LEU A 172 23.98 20.03 18.22
N GLU A 173 24.34 19.36 19.31
CA GLU A 173 23.47 18.73 20.32
C GLU A 173 22.76 17.40 19.98
N ILE A 174 22.82 16.50 20.97
CA ILE A 174 22.55 15.06 20.92
C ILE A 174 21.17 14.80 21.52
N LEU A 175 20.32 14.00 20.84
CA LEU A 175 19.40 13.07 21.51
C LEU A 175 18.95 11.97 20.53
N VAL A 176 18.95 10.71 20.98
CA VAL A 176 18.61 9.50 20.20
C VAL A 176 17.37 8.84 20.80
N SER A 177 16.40 8.45 19.95
CA SER A 177 15.71 7.15 20.00
C SER A 177 14.73 7.02 18.83
N ALA A 178 14.88 6.02 17.94
CA ALA A 178 13.75 5.37 17.27
C ALA A 178 14.14 4.04 16.55
N CYS A 179 13.42 3.00 16.97
CA CYS A 179 12.92 1.79 16.31
C CYS A 179 13.79 0.89 15.41
N THR A 180 13.90 -0.36 15.87
CA THR A 180 14.64 -1.51 15.34
C THR A 180 13.84 -2.37 14.33
N CYS A 181 12.69 -1.95 13.83
CA CYS A 181 11.71 -2.90 13.26
C CYS A 181 11.61 -2.96 11.73
N LEU A 182 12.24 -2.05 10.99
CA LEU A 182 12.18 -2.03 9.52
C LEU A 182 13.13 -3.04 8.84
N VAL A 183 13.93 -3.76 9.61
CA VAL A 183 14.93 -4.73 9.08
C VAL A 183 14.47 -6.18 9.24
N GLU A 184 13.41 -6.45 10.00
CA GLU A 184 12.86 -7.81 10.10
C GLU A 184 11.80 -8.12 9.02
N ALA A 185 11.43 -7.13 8.19
CA ALA A 185 10.41 -7.26 7.15
C ALA A 185 10.96 -7.25 5.71
N LEU A 186 12.30 -7.14 5.55
CA LEU A 186 13.03 -7.34 4.29
C LEU A 186 13.87 -8.62 4.41
#